data_AF-A0A8J3HW44-F1
#
_entry.id   AF-A0A8J3HW44-F1
#
_cell.length_a   1.000
_cell.length_b   1.000
_cell.length_c   1.000
_cell.angle_alpha   90.00
_cell.angle_beta   90.00
_cell.angle_gamma   90.00
#
_symmetry.space_group_name_H-M   'P 1'
#
loop_
_entity.id
_entity.type
_entity.pdbx_description
1 polymer ?
#
loop_
_entity_poly.entity_id
_entity_poly.type
_entity_poly.pdbx_seq_one_letter_code
_entity_poly.pdbx_strand_id
1 'polypeptide(L)'
;MMLSSYESVKISKSNVEELKKQRQQKRSYIDIKRPEDVGEFNLSMTIYKRIELEERRVILNCIKEIEEEYKGSVNHSIAEKIIDSLSETVKKAYEKKIMFGMPCSLMYGIISDEKRESALREESLIDHLVKNVALIRKQAPDLEENVKKKLDSLAQEITHLVATGTYVGKETVDSYGNFVPELQAQVGKRNDYLSELEEVARKSIENGATEYVIVERDNRFFCVKYPSSSVITPAKFINAPEFKDLEYGALRVGEGENVMRLYKGQYHDMKGRVKMTFNFGEEVLEMNLSSIKADDKVNNALNFGAIIVHMDDKNCEVFAKYCQELEKEPHLTRIINGAKNFVEVKNGRKPTLPFTVMESISVTNCPHCGHNL
;
A
#
# COMPACT_ATOMS: atom_id res chain seq x y z
N MET A 1 21.91 0.32 -66.53
CA MET A 1 20.75 1.21 -66.75
C MET A 1 19.48 0.44 -66.44
N MET A 2 18.68 0.98 -65.51
CA MET A 2 17.21 1.00 -65.49
C MET A 2 16.36 -0.28 -65.70
N LEU A 3 15.59 -0.58 -64.63
CA LEU A 3 14.14 -0.90 -64.61
C LEU A 3 13.69 -2.30 -65.07
N SER A 4 13.23 -3.17 -64.16
CA SER A 4 11.86 -3.24 -63.58
C SER A 4 10.83 -3.90 -64.50
N SER A 5 10.36 -5.09 -64.13
CA SER A 5 8.94 -5.43 -64.30
C SER A 5 8.45 -6.31 -63.15
N TYR A 6 7.28 -5.94 -62.66
CA TYR A 6 6.55 -6.44 -61.50
C TYR A 6 5.95 -7.82 -61.79
N GLU A 7 6.22 -8.81 -60.93
CA GLU A 7 5.30 -9.94 -60.74
C GLU A 7 4.32 -9.61 -59.64
N SER A 8 3.08 -9.41 -60.06
CA SER A 8 1.90 -9.21 -59.23
C SER A 8 1.57 -10.49 -58.47
N VAL A 9 1.87 -10.54 -57.17
CA VAL A 9 1.33 -11.57 -56.28
C VAL A 9 -0.17 -11.29 -56.12
N LYS A 10 -1.00 -12.05 -56.83
CA LYS A 10 -2.44 -12.17 -56.58
C LYS A 10 -2.63 -12.83 -55.20
N ILE A 11 -2.71 -12.02 -54.16
CA ILE A 11 -3.18 -12.46 -52.85
C ILE A 11 -4.69 -12.69 -52.97
N SER A 12 -5.13 -13.95 -52.93
CA SER A 12 -6.56 -14.26 -52.88
C SER A 12 -7.17 -13.64 -51.62
N LYS A 13 -8.39 -13.11 -51.71
CA LYS A 13 -9.10 -12.56 -50.53
C LYS A 13 -9.23 -13.60 -49.40
N SER A 14 -9.26 -14.89 -49.72
CA SER A 14 -9.26 -15.96 -48.71
C SER A 14 -7.96 -16.03 -47.91
N ASN A 15 -6.80 -15.81 -48.54
CA ASN A 15 -5.51 -15.83 -47.84
C ASN A 15 -5.34 -14.64 -46.89
N VAL A 16 -5.97 -13.50 -47.17
CA VAL A 16 -5.97 -12.33 -46.27
C VAL A 16 -6.89 -12.55 -45.07
N GLU A 17 -8.05 -13.19 -45.27
CA GLU A 17 -8.96 -13.53 -44.16
C GLU A 17 -8.41 -14.66 -43.29
N GLU A 18 -7.70 -15.62 -43.87
CA GLU A 18 -7.04 -16.71 -43.13
C GLU A 18 -5.82 -16.19 -42.36
N LEU A 19 -5.04 -15.25 -42.92
CA LEU A 19 -3.98 -14.53 -42.17
C LEU A 19 -4.54 -13.58 -41.11
N LYS A 20 -5.73 -12.99 -41.30
CA LYS A 20 -6.43 -12.20 -40.27
C LYS A 20 -6.99 -13.08 -39.16
N LYS A 21 -7.55 -14.26 -39.47
CA LYS A 21 -7.97 -15.27 -38.49
C LYS A 21 -6.77 -15.86 -37.73
N GLN A 22 -5.65 -16.14 -38.40
CA GLN A 22 -4.41 -16.56 -37.74
C GLN A 22 -3.77 -15.44 -36.90
N ARG A 23 -3.91 -14.16 -37.26
CA ARG A 23 -3.51 -13.01 -36.42
C ARG A 23 -4.48 -12.71 -35.27
N GLN A 24 -5.76 -13.05 -35.40
CA GLN A 24 -6.74 -12.98 -34.30
C GLN A 24 -6.60 -14.18 -33.35
N GLN A 25 -6.29 -15.39 -33.84
CA GLN A 25 -6.00 -16.56 -33.01
C GLN A 25 -4.58 -16.54 -32.38
N LYS A 26 -3.60 -15.88 -33.00
CA LYS A 26 -2.29 -15.57 -32.35
C LYS A 26 -2.32 -14.35 -31.42
N ARG A 27 -3.49 -13.70 -31.23
CA ARG A 27 -3.68 -12.63 -30.23
C ARG A 27 -4.48 -13.08 -28.99
N SER A 28 -4.81 -14.37 -28.87
CA SER A 28 -5.51 -14.91 -27.69
C SER A 28 -4.71 -15.93 -26.87
N TYR A 29 -3.41 -16.09 -27.16
CA TYR A 29 -2.47 -16.59 -26.17
C TYR A 29 -1.66 -15.38 -25.71
N ILE A 30 -2.18 -14.69 -24.70
CA ILE A 30 -1.31 -13.92 -23.81
C ILE A 30 -0.36 -14.98 -23.24
N ASP A 31 0.91 -14.88 -23.58
CA ASP A 31 1.99 -15.45 -22.79
C ASP A 31 1.79 -14.93 -21.37
N ILE A 32 1.03 -15.68 -20.57
CA ILE A 32 1.00 -15.52 -19.12
C ILE A 32 2.37 -15.99 -18.69
N LYS A 33 3.30 -15.03 -18.63
CA LYS A 33 4.58 -15.21 -17.97
C LYS A 33 4.31 -15.84 -16.61
N ARG A 34 4.91 -17.02 -16.40
CA ARG A 34 5.00 -17.71 -15.11
C ARG A 34 5.83 -16.87 -14.11
N PRO A 35 5.70 -17.17 -12.81
CA PRO A 35 5.53 -16.20 -11.72
C PRO A 35 6.84 -15.81 -11.05
N GLU A 36 7.76 -15.26 -11.85
CA GLU A 36 9.00 -14.65 -11.36
C GLU A 36 9.01 -13.12 -11.58
N ASP A 37 8.04 -12.61 -12.35
CA ASP A 37 7.85 -11.19 -12.68
C ASP A 37 6.70 -10.52 -11.87
N VAL A 38 6.20 -11.17 -10.80
CA VAL A 38 5.43 -10.45 -9.76
C VAL A 38 6.45 -9.65 -8.96
N GLY A 39 6.93 -8.57 -9.56
CA GLY A 39 7.79 -7.59 -8.90
C GLY A 39 7.18 -7.30 -7.55
N GLU A 40 8.02 -7.42 -6.51
CA GLU A 40 7.72 -7.20 -5.11
C GLU A 40 6.55 -6.23 -4.98
N PHE A 41 5.45 -6.77 -4.49
CA PHE A 41 4.27 -5.98 -4.21
C PHE A 41 4.72 -4.90 -3.24
N ASN A 42 4.92 -3.71 -3.79
CA ASN A 42 5.40 -2.60 -3.01
C ASN A 42 4.16 -2.00 -2.32
N LEU A 43 3.93 -2.42 -1.06
CA LEU A 43 3.28 -1.64 0.00
C LEU A 43 3.69 -0.14 -0.02
N SER A 44 4.81 0.16 -0.68
CA SER A 44 5.86 1.06 -0.26
C SER A 44 5.81 2.50 -0.81
N MET A 45 4.65 3.07 -1.15
CA MET A 45 4.59 4.54 -1.38
C MET A 45 3.22 5.15 -1.13
N THR A 46 2.18 4.41 -1.49
CA THR A 46 0.80 4.86 -1.50
C THR A 46 0.28 5.14 -0.08
N ILE A 47 0.75 4.36 0.89
CA ILE A 47 0.45 4.55 2.32
C ILE A 47 1.46 5.52 2.96
N TYR A 48 2.72 5.53 2.53
CA TYR A 48 3.77 6.37 3.13
C TYR A 48 3.49 7.88 3.08
N LYS A 49 2.63 8.39 2.19
CA LYS A 49 2.32 9.84 2.14
C LYS A 49 1.61 10.39 3.38
N ARG A 50 1.21 9.55 4.34
CA ARG A 50 0.45 9.97 5.53
C ARG A 50 1.29 10.23 6.78
N ILE A 51 2.56 9.81 6.81
CA ILE A 51 3.46 10.07 7.95
C ILE A 51 4.13 11.42 7.69
N GLU A 52 3.99 12.35 8.63
CA GLU A 52 4.60 13.68 8.54
C GLU A 52 6.13 13.56 8.42
N LEU A 53 6.75 14.44 7.62
CA LEU A 53 8.20 14.41 7.39
C LEU A 53 8.98 14.51 8.72
N GLU A 54 8.48 15.27 9.69
CA GLU A 54 9.13 15.42 10.99
C GLU A 54 9.15 14.11 11.80
N GLU A 55 8.11 13.29 11.72
CA GLU A 55 8.04 12.02 12.45
C GLU A 55 9.03 10.99 11.89
N ARG A 56 9.27 11.02 10.58
CA ARG A 56 10.31 10.20 9.94
C ARG A 56 11.71 10.63 10.33
N ARG A 57 11.94 11.95 10.46
CA ARG A 57 13.24 12.49 10.86
C ARG A 57 13.67 12.03 12.24
N VAL A 58 12.73 11.88 13.18
CA VAL A 58 13.04 11.37 14.52
C VAL A 58 13.61 9.95 14.47
N ILE A 59 13.00 9.05 13.69
CA ILE A 59 13.52 7.68 13.50
C ILE A 59 14.88 7.70 12.82
N LEU A 60 15.01 8.51 11.77
CA LEU A 60 16.27 8.61 11.04
C LEU A 60 17.43 9.12 11.90
N ASN A 61 17.16 10.06 12.80
CA ASN A 61 18.18 10.54 13.72
C ASN A 61 18.63 9.41 14.64
N CYS A 62 17.71 8.59 15.16
CA CYS A 62 18.07 7.41 15.94
C CYS A 62 18.89 6.39 15.13
N ILE A 63 18.55 6.14 13.85
CA ILE A 63 19.34 5.26 12.97
C ILE A 63 20.76 5.81 12.76
N LYS A 64 20.88 7.12 12.51
CA LYS A 64 22.20 7.77 12.33
C LYS A 64 23.05 7.72 13.58
N GLU A 65 22.45 7.95 14.75
CA GLU A 65 23.11 7.84 16.04
C GLU A 65 23.68 6.42 16.23
N ILE A 66 22.91 5.39 15.88
CA ILE A 66 23.37 3.99 15.89
C ILE A 66 24.55 3.81 14.92
N GLU A 67 24.43 4.25 13.67
CA GLU A 67 25.52 4.13 12.67
C GLU A 67 26.81 4.85 13.10
N GLU A 68 26.70 5.97 13.81
CA GLU A 68 27.85 6.67 14.37
C GLU A 68 28.50 5.90 15.52
N GLU A 69 27.71 5.27 16.39
CA GLU A 69 28.20 4.41 17.48
C GLU A 69 28.94 3.17 16.95
N TYR A 70 28.57 2.66 15.77
CA TYR A 70 29.23 1.53 15.10
C TYR A 70 30.56 1.85 14.41
N LYS A 71 30.98 3.12 14.30
CA LYS A 71 32.28 3.46 13.68
C LYS A 71 33.48 3.00 14.51
N GLY A 72 33.26 2.49 15.72
CA GLY A 72 34.28 1.86 16.59
C GLY A 72 34.09 0.34 16.74
N SER A 73 34.95 -0.29 17.54
CA SER A 73 34.73 -1.69 17.97
C SER A 73 33.65 -1.74 19.05
N VAL A 74 32.64 -2.59 18.89
CA VAL A 74 31.53 -2.74 19.86
C VAL A 74 32.05 -3.42 21.13
N ASN A 75 32.26 -2.62 22.18
CA ASN A 75 32.48 -3.12 23.54
C ASN A 75 31.17 -3.10 24.35
N HIS A 76 31.17 -3.58 25.59
CA HIS A 76 29.95 -3.65 26.42
C HIS A 76 29.19 -2.33 26.56
N SER A 77 29.89 -1.23 26.86
CA SER A 77 29.23 0.07 27.06
C SER A 77 28.63 0.62 25.76
N ILE A 78 29.26 0.33 24.62
CA ILE A 78 28.74 0.71 23.31
C ILE A 78 27.55 -0.18 22.92
N ALA A 79 27.63 -1.49 23.18
CA ALA A 79 26.53 -2.43 22.89
C ALA A 79 25.25 -2.06 23.63
N GLU A 80 25.33 -1.73 24.92
CA GLU A 80 24.14 -1.35 25.70
C GLU A 80 23.48 -0.07 25.15
N LYS A 81 24.27 0.96 24.80
CA LYS A 81 23.75 2.19 24.18
C LYS A 81 23.04 1.92 22.87
N ILE A 82 23.66 1.10 22.00
CA ILE A 82 23.06 0.72 20.72
C ILE A 82 21.73 -0.02 20.96
N ILE A 83 21.68 -0.95 21.91
CA ILE A 83 20.44 -1.69 22.24
C ILE A 83 19.34 -0.75 22.72
N ASP A 84 19.67 0.20 23.61
CA ASP A 84 18.71 1.18 24.12
C ASP A 84 18.20 2.08 22.98
N SER A 85 19.09 2.54 22.09
CA SER A 85 18.73 3.33 20.90
C SER A 85 17.85 2.57 19.90
N LEU A 86 18.14 1.28 19.66
CA LEU A 86 17.31 0.42 18.81
C LEU A 86 15.93 0.19 19.42
N SER A 87 15.87 -0.07 20.72
CA SER A 87 14.61 -0.29 21.44
C SER A 87 13.72 0.97 21.41
N GLU A 88 14.32 2.14 21.63
CA GLU A 88 13.62 3.42 21.51
C GLU A 88 13.16 3.68 20.08
N THR A 89 13.92 3.25 19.07
CA THR A 89 13.53 3.33 17.66
C THR A 89 12.29 2.48 17.38
N VAL A 90 12.25 1.24 17.85
CA VAL A 90 11.07 0.35 17.69
C VAL A 90 9.85 0.96 18.36
N LYS A 91 10.00 1.45 19.60
CA LYS A 91 8.93 2.09 20.35
C LYS A 91 8.39 3.33 19.64
N LYS A 92 9.28 4.25 19.23
CA LYS A 92 8.89 5.46 18.49
C LYS A 92 8.23 5.11 17.16
N ALA A 93 8.75 4.14 16.42
CA ALA A 93 8.13 3.67 15.18
C ALA A 93 6.72 3.14 15.40
N TYR A 94 6.50 2.40 16.48
CA TYR A 94 5.18 1.93 16.84
C TYR A 94 4.22 3.07 17.21
N GLU A 95 4.64 3.98 18.09
CA GLU A 95 3.87 5.16 18.53
C GLU A 95 3.52 6.10 17.38
N LYS A 96 4.49 6.32 16.48
CA LYS A 96 4.37 7.16 15.29
C LYS A 96 3.76 6.45 14.09
N LYS A 97 3.34 5.19 14.26
CA LYS A 97 2.68 4.40 13.22
C LYS A 97 3.51 4.39 11.93
N ILE A 98 4.80 4.11 12.09
CA ILE A 98 5.73 3.95 10.99
C ILE A 98 5.73 2.48 10.59
N MET A 99 5.77 2.24 9.28
CA MET A 99 5.88 0.92 8.67
C MET A 99 7.35 0.47 8.74
N PHE A 100 7.59 -0.71 9.28
CA PHE A 100 8.94 -1.21 9.51
C PHE A 100 9.60 -1.76 8.24
N GLY A 101 8.82 -2.22 7.26
CA GLY A 101 9.27 -2.59 5.93
C GLY A 101 9.57 -1.39 5.02
N MET A 102 9.46 -0.16 5.53
CA MET A 102 9.81 1.04 4.77
C MET A 102 11.34 1.13 4.57
N PRO A 103 11.83 1.28 3.31
CA PRO A 103 13.22 1.59 3.04
C PRO A 103 13.70 2.83 3.80
N CYS A 104 14.87 2.74 4.43
CA CYS A 104 15.43 3.85 5.22
C CYS A 104 15.64 5.12 4.38
N SER A 105 16.00 4.99 3.09
CA SER A 105 16.09 6.14 2.18
C SER A 105 14.80 6.94 2.06
N LEU A 106 13.66 6.26 1.97
CA LEU A 106 12.34 6.89 1.80
C LEU A 106 11.90 7.64 3.06
N MET A 107 12.57 7.43 4.19
CA MET A 107 12.36 8.23 5.40
C MET A 107 12.99 9.63 5.26
N TYR A 108 14.00 9.82 4.40
CA TYR A 108 14.71 11.10 4.23
C TYR A 108 13.92 12.15 3.43
N GLY A 109 12.78 11.79 2.85
CA GLY A 109 11.86 12.73 2.20
C GLY A 109 11.51 12.36 0.76
N ILE A 110 11.08 13.34 -0.03
CA ILE A 110 10.69 13.16 -1.43
C ILE A 110 11.94 12.87 -2.25
N ILE A 111 12.12 11.61 -2.61
CA ILE A 111 13.13 11.14 -3.55
C ILE A 111 12.63 11.42 -4.97
N SER A 112 13.49 11.88 -5.89
CA SER A 112 13.15 11.99 -7.32
C SER A 112 12.79 10.63 -7.89
N ASP A 113 11.95 10.58 -8.94
CA ASP A 113 11.53 9.30 -9.54
C ASP A 113 12.72 8.43 -9.98
N GLU A 114 13.83 9.03 -10.45
CA GLU A 114 15.06 8.31 -10.80
C GLU A 114 15.77 7.67 -9.60
N LYS A 115 15.73 8.31 -8.42
CA LYS A 115 16.33 7.77 -7.18
C LYS A 115 15.37 6.83 -6.43
N ARG A 116 14.12 6.72 -6.90
CA ARG A 116 13.07 5.91 -6.28
C ARG A 116 13.32 4.42 -6.48
N GLU A 117 13.66 4.00 -7.69
CA GLU A 117 13.96 2.59 -7.96
C GLU A 117 15.24 2.11 -7.28
N SER A 118 16.21 3.00 -7.03
CA SER A 118 17.40 2.67 -6.23
C SER A 118 17.06 2.58 -4.74
N ALA A 119 16.23 3.50 -4.23
CA ALA A 119 15.81 3.51 -2.83
C ALA A 119 15.00 2.28 -2.43
N LEU A 120 14.20 1.72 -3.35
CA LEU A 120 13.44 0.48 -3.11
C LEU A 120 14.33 -0.77 -2.96
N ARG A 121 15.61 -0.68 -3.35
CA ARG A 121 16.59 -1.76 -3.17
C ARG A 121 17.42 -1.59 -1.90
N GLU A 122 17.17 -0.54 -1.12
CA GLU A 122 17.88 -0.30 0.14
C GLU A 122 17.25 -1.05 1.30
N GLU A 123 18.06 -1.28 2.35
CA GLU A 123 17.61 -1.92 3.59
C GLU A 123 16.42 -1.17 4.21
N SER A 124 15.37 -1.91 4.56
CA SER A 124 14.25 -1.39 5.33
C SER A 124 14.61 -1.19 6.80
N LEU A 125 13.75 -0.51 7.56
CA LEU A 125 13.94 -0.38 9.01
C LEU A 125 14.02 -1.75 9.70
N ILE A 126 13.16 -2.72 9.33
CA ILE A 126 13.21 -4.05 9.92
C ILE A 126 14.50 -4.79 9.53
N ASP A 127 14.99 -4.62 8.30
CA ASP A 127 16.27 -5.19 7.88
C ASP A 127 17.42 -4.62 8.72
N HIS A 128 17.41 -3.30 8.91
CA HIS A 128 18.38 -2.60 9.73
C HIS A 128 18.34 -3.11 11.19
N LEU A 129 17.17 -3.27 11.77
CA LEU A 129 17.00 -3.79 13.14
C LEU A 129 17.55 -5.22 13.27
N VAL A 130 17.20 -6.12 12.34
CA VAL A 130 17.69 -7.52 12.32
C VAL A 130 19.21 -7.57 12.21
N LYS A 131 19.78 -6.81 11.28
CA LYS A 131 21.22 -6.72 11.05
C LYS A 131 21.96 -6.23 12.29
N ASN A 132 21.47 -5.21 12.97
CA ASN A 132 22.11 -4.67 14.17
C ASN A 132 22.08 -5.66 15.35
N VAL A 133 20.94 -6.33 15.59
CA VAL A 133 20.87 -7.38 16.62
C VAL A 133 21.89 -8.48 16.32
N ALA A 134 22.00 -8.90 15.06
CA ALA A 134 22.97 -9.91 14.65
C ALA A 134 24.42 -9.46 14.85
N LEU A 135 24.75 -8.21 14.50
CA LEU A 135 26.08 -7.65 14.68
C LEU A 135 26.48 -7.58 16.16
N ILE A 136 25.59 -7.14 17.04
CA ILE A 136 25.85 -7.07 18.49
C ILE A 136 26.17 -8.46 19.03
N ARG A 137 25.34 -9.47 18.72
CA ARG A 137 25.58 -10.84 19.19
C ARG A 137 26.89 -11.44 18.67
N LYS A 138 27.28 -11.07 17.45
CA LYS A 138 28.53 -11.54 16.84
C LYS A 138 29.76 -10.87 17.44
N GLN A 139 29.69 -9.57 17.71
CA GLN A 139 30.85 -8.78 18.14
C GLN A 139 31.01 -8.72 19.66
N ALA A 140 29.92 -8.88 20.40
CA ALA A 140 29.90 -8.91 21.86
C ALA A 140 29.17 -10.17 22.37
N PRO A 141 29.79 -11.36 22.26
CA PRO A 141 29.16 -12.61 22.71
C PRO A 141 29.05 -12.70 24.24
N ASP A 142 29.96 -12.03 24.97
CA ASP A 142 30.09 -12.13 26.42
C ASP A 142 29.37 -11.01 27.18
N LEU A 143 28.27 -10.46 26.63
CA LEU A 143 27.51 -9.38 27.26
C LEU A 143 27.07 -9.71 28.70
N GLU A 144 27.12 -8.70 29.57
CA GLU A 144 26.50 -8.79 30.90
C GLU A 144 25.03 -9.23 30.80
N GLU A 145 24.59 -10.03 31.76
CA GLU A 145 23.29 -10.72 31.73
C GLU A 145 22.10 -9.75 31.59
N ASN A 146 22.17 -8.57 32.20
CA ASN A 146 21.16 -7.51 32.05
C ASN A 146 21.12 -6.96 30.61
N VAL A 147 22.28 -6.71 29.98
CA VAL A 147 22.38 -6.20 28.61
C VAL A 147 21.93 -7.27 27.61
N LYS A 148 22.31 -8.53 27.86
CA LYS A 148 21.85 -9.67 27.07
C LYS A 148 20.33 -9.82 27.10
N LYS A 149 19.70 -9.66 28.28
CA LYS A 149 18.24 -9.67 28.40
C LYS A 149 17.58 -8.54 27.60
N LYS A 150 18.14 -7.32 27.60
CA LYS A 150 17.63 -6.24 26.75
C LYS A 150 17.70 -6.59 25.26
N LEU A 151 18.82 -7.17 24.81
CA LEU A 151 19.00 -7.62 23.43
C LEU A 151 18.04 -8.75 23.04
N ASP A 152 17.78 -9.69 23.95
CA ASP A 152 16.80 -10.76 23.76
C ASP A 152 15.37 -10.19 23.67
N SER A 153 15.00 -9.23 24.52
CA SER A 153 13.72 -8.53 24.44
C SER A 153 13.54 -7.80 23.10
N LEU A 154 14.56 -7.05 22.65
CA LEU A 154 14.54 -6.39 21.34
C LEU A 154 14.37 -7.40 20.19
N ALA A 155 15.07 -8.53 20.25
CA ALA A 155 14.93 -9.59 19.25
C ALA A 155 13.51 -10.19 19.25
N GLN A 156 12.89 -10.34 20.42
CA GLN A 156 11.49 -10.78 20.54
C GLN A 156 10.52 -9.78 19.93
N GLU A 157 10.72 -8.47 20.13
CA GLU A 157 9.90 -7.43 19.51
C GLU A 157 10.02 -7.45 17.98
N ILE A 158 11.24 -7.54 17.45
CA ILE A 158 11.50 -7.65 16.01
C ILE A 158 10.81 -8.89 15.43
N THR A 159 11.01 -10.05 16.05
CA THR A 159 10.43 -11.32 15.58
C THR A 159 8.90 -11.32 15.68
N HIS A 160 8.31 -10.63 16.67
CA HIS A 160 6.87 -10.40 16.76
C HIS A 160 6.34 -9.52 15.61
N LEU A 161 7.05 -8.45 15.23
CA LEU A 161 6.69 -7.63 14.07
C LEU A 161 6.65 -8.46 12.78
N VAL A 162 7.65 -9.32 12.59
CA VAL A 162 7.72 -10.25 11.45
C VAL A 162 6.55 -11.22 11.47
N ALA A 163 6.34 -11.93 12.58
CA ALA A 163 5.26 -12.92 12.72
C ALA A 163 3.88 -12.32 12.44
N THR A 164 3.68 -11.04 12.76
CA THR A 164 2.41 -10.34 12.56
C THR A 164 2.28 -9.69 11.19
N GLY A 165 3.25 -9.83 10.28
CA GLY A 165 3.09 -9.47 8.86
C GLY A 165 4.24 -8.68 8.23
N THR A 166 5.10 -8.03 9.02
CA THR A 166 6.16 -7.16 8.48
C THR A 166 7.16 -8.00 7.67
N TYR A 167 7.41 -7.60 6.42
CA TYR A 167 8.34 -8.29 5.53
C TYR A 167 9.79 -7.96 5.86
N VAL A 168 10.64 -8.98 5.92
CA VAL A 168 12.10 -8.85 6.03
C VAL A 168 12.72 -9.34 4.73
N GLY A 169 13.69 -8.60 4.20
CA GLY A 169 14.36 -8.93 2.96
C GLY A 169 15.03 -10.30 3.04
N LYS A 170 14.91 -11.08 1.95
CA LYS A 170 15.50 -12.42 1.87
C LYS A 170 17.00 -12.42 2.18
N GLU A 171 17.75 -11.47 1.62
CA GLU A 171 19.18 -11.33 1.89
C GLU A 171 19.50 -11.11 3.37
N THR A 172 18.68 -10.33 4.07
CA THR A 172 18.78 -10.11 5.51
C THR A 172 18.54 -11.40 6.28
N VAL A 173 17.48 -12.15 5.94
CA VAL A 173 17.16 -13.43 6.57
C VAL A 173 18.28 -14.45 6.35
N ASP A 174 18.78 -14.56 5.13
CA ASP A 174 19.85 -15.49 4.76
C ASP A 174 21.18 -15.14 5.45
N SER A 175 21.51 -13.85 5.54
CA SER A 175 22.79 -13.37 6.10
C SER A 175 22.81 -13.30 7.62
N TYR A 176 21.69 -12.90 8.23
CA TYR A 176 21.63 -12.55 9.65
C TYR A 176 20.66 -13.40 10.46
N GLY A 177 19.80 -14.21 9.81
CA GLY A 177 18.73 -14.95 10.47
C GLY A 177 19.19 -15.92 11.56
N ASN A 178 20.38 -16.50 11.41
CA ASN A 178 20.93 -17.42 12.42
C ASN A 178 21.34 -16.73 13.73
N PHE A 179 21.48 -15.40 13.71
CA PHE A 179 21.85 -14.62 14.89
C PHE A 179 20.63 -14.00 15.58
N VAL A 180 19.45 -14.00 14.95
CA VAL A 180 18.21 -13.50 15.58
C VAL A 180 17.34 -14.71 15.94
N PRO A 181 17.14 -15.00 17.25
CA PRO A 181 16.38 -16.17 17.69
C PRO A 181 15.02 -16.27 17.00
N GLU A 182 14.70 -17.47 16.52
CA GLU A 182 13.42 -17.82 15.89
C GLU A 182 13.01 -17.05 14.63
N LEU A 183 13.86 -16.17 14.07
CA LEU A 183 13.47 -15.29 12.96
C LEU A 183 12.97 -16.09 11.75
N GLN A 184 13.66 -17.16 11.34
CA GLN A 184 13.21 -18.02 10.23
C GLN A 184 11.85 -18.67 10.50
N ALA A 185 11.61 -19.13 11.73
CA ALA A 185 10.32 -19.72 12.11
C ALA A 185 9.20 -18.66 12.08
N GLN A 186 9.49 -17.42 12.51
CA GLN A 186 8.52 -16.33 12.44
C GLN A 186 8.23 -15.87 11.00
N VAL A 187 9.20 -15.98 10.07
CA VAL A 187 8.94 -15.78 8.62
C VAL A 187 7.93 -16.81 8.11
N GLY A 188 8.00 -18.06 8.59
CA GLY A 188 6.97 -19.08 8.33
C GLY A 188 5.60 -18.65 8.84
N LYS A 189 5.49 -18.32 10.14
CA LYS A 189 4.24 -17.87 10.75
C LYS A 189 3.64 -16.63 10.08
N ARG A 190 4.49 -15.71 9.62
CA ARG A 190 4.08 -14.54 8.85
C ARG A 190 3.29 -14.95 7.62
N ASN A 191 3.78 -15.95 6.87
CA ASN A 191 3.14 -16.39 5.63
C ASN A 191 1.79 -17.07 5.92
N ASP A 192 1.71 -17.84 7.00
CA ASP A 192 0.45 -18.44 7.46
C ASP A 192 -0.56 -17.35 7.83
N TYR A 193 -0.14 -16.37 8.62
CA TYR A 193 -0.96 -15.22 9.02
C TYR A 193 -1.45 -14.41 7.81
N LEU A 194 -0.58 -14.08 6.86
CA LEU A 194 -1.00 -13.36 5.64
C LEU A 194 -1.97 -14.20 4.79
N SER A 195 -1.78 -15.51 4.73
CA SER A 195 -2.70 -16.41 4.02
C SER A 195 -4.09 -16.43 4.64
N GLU A 196 -4.20 -16.35 5.97
CA GLU A 196 -5.48 -16.20 6.67
C GLU A 196 -6.16 -14.87 6.30
N LEU A 197 -5.42 -13.76 6.31
CA LEU A 197 -5.96 -12.45 5.89
C LEU A 197 -6.41 -12.45 4.43
N GLU A 198 -5.63 -13.09 3.54
CA GLU A 198 -6.00 -13.25 2.14
C GLU A 198 -7.32 -14.01 1.98
N GLU A 199 -7.52 -15.07 2.76
CA GLU A 199 -8.75 -15.85 2.69
C GLU A 199 -9.97 -15.05 3.15
N VAL A 200 -9.82 -14.25 4.21
CA VAL A 200 -10.86 -13.30 4.64
C VAL A 200 -11.13 -12.26 3.56
N ALA A 201 -10.09 -11.70 2.93
CA ALA A 201 -10.24 -10.77 1.82
C ALA A 201 -10.95 -11.41 0.61
N ARG A 202 -10.61 -12.64 0.23
CA ARG A 202 -11.28 -13.39 -0.86
C ARG A 202 -12.77 -13.56 -0.62
N LYS A 203 -13.19 -13.84 0.62
CA LYS A 203 -14.60 -13.94 1.02
C LYS A 203 -15.39 -12.65 0.87
N SER A 204 -14.71 -11.52 0.68
CA SER A 204 -15.36 -10.23 0.41
C SER A 204 -15.76 -10.02 -1.05
N ILE A 205 -15.33 -10.90 -1.96
CA ILE A 205 -15.68 -10.84 -3.38
C ILE A 205 -17.10 -11.40 -3.56
N GLU A 206 -18.02 -10.58 -4.04
CA GLU A 206 -19.39 -11.00 -4.38
C GLU A 206 -19.44 -11.67 -5.77
N ASN A 207 -18.59 -11.19 -6.69
CA ASN A 207 -18.55 -11.66 -8.07
C ASN A 207 -17.17 -11.34 -8.70
N GLY A 208 -16.75 -12.12 -9.69
CA GLY A 208 -15.49 -11.92 -10.42
C GLY A 208 -14.40 -12.91 -10.02
N ALA A 209 -13.14 -12.56 -10.35
CA ALA A 209 -11.99 -13.42 -10.10
C ALA A 209 -11.58 -13.39 -8.63
N THR A 210 -11.42 -14.56 -8.02
CA THR A 210 -10.93 -14.74 -6.64
C THR A 210 -9.44 -15.11 -6.60
N GLU A 211 -8.90 -15.54 -7.73
CA GLU A 211 -7.47 -15.78 -7.92
C GLU A 211 -6.71 -14.43 -7.85
N TYR A 212 -5.50 -14.44 -7.31
CA TYR A 212 -4.63 -13.25 -7.24
C TYR A 212 -5.08 -12.13 -6.28
N VAL A 213 -5.86 -12.47 -5.24
CA VAL A 213 -5.97 -11.62 -4.07
C VAL A 213 -4.67 -11.69 -3.29
N ILE A 214 -4.06 -10.53 -3.04
CA ILE A 214 -2.80 -10.42 -2.29
C ILE A 214 -3.05 -9.52 -1.10
N VAL A 215 -2.61 -9.96 0.08
CA VAL A 215 -2.64 -9.14 1.30
C VAL A 215 -1.23 -8.91 1.80
N GLU A 216 -0.95 -7.67 2.15
CA GLU A 216 0.23 -7.31 2.89
C GLU A 216 -0.14 -6.56 4.17
N ARG A 217 0.71 -6.72 5.19
CA ARG A 217 0.55 -6.07 6.49
C ARG A 217 1.92 -5.57 6.93
N ASP A 218 1.97 -4.34 7.44
CA ASP A 218 3.12 -3.85 8.18
C ASP A 218 2.67 -2.95 9.33
N ASN A 219 3.02 -3.29 10.57
CA ASN A 219 2.54 -2.61 11.77
C ASN A 219 0.98 -2.50 11.80
N ARG A 220 0.38 -1.31 11.95
CA ARG A 220 -1.09 -1.14 11.91
C ARG A 220 -1.64 -0.94 10.49
N PHE A 221 -0.82 -1.16 9.47
CA PHE A 221 -1.17 -0.95 8.07
C PHE A 221 -1.43 -2.27 7.37
N PHE A 222 -2.37 -2.24 6.43
CA PHE A 222 -2.58 -3.32 5.49
C PHE A 222 -2.88 -2.81 4.10
N CYS A 223 -2.60 -3.65 3.12
CA CYS A 223 -2.98 -3.44 1.74
C CYS A 223 -3.63 -4.72 1.22
N VAL A 224 -4.78 -4.58 0.57
CA VAL A 224 -5.41 -5.67 -0.15
C VAL A 224 -5.49 -5.30 -1.62
N LYS A 225 -4.96 -6.16 -2.47
CA LYS A 225 -5.12 -6.05 -3.92
C LYS A 225 -6.10 -7.09 -4.41
N TYR A 226 -7.08 -6.62 -5.15
CA TYR A 226 -8.06 -7.44 -5.85
C TYR A 226 -7.81 -7.40 -7.35
N PRO A 227 -8.16 -8.47 -8.08
CA PRO A 227 -8.23 -8.45 -9.54
C PRO A 227 -9.20 -7.38 -10.06
N SER A 228 -8.94 -6.86 -11.26
CA SER A 228 -9.73 -5.77 -11.88
C SER A 228 -11.19 -6.12 -12.10
N SER A 229 -11.49 -7.41 -12.28
CA SER A 229 -12.84 -7.93 -12.54
C SER A 229 -13.66 -8.20 -11.27
N SER A 230 -13.09 -7.95 -10.09
CA SER A 230 -13.73 -8.29 -8.81
C SER A 230 -14.71 -7.22 -8.37
N VAL A 231 -15.90 -7.64 -7.97
CA VAL A 231 -16.85 -6.83 -7.21
C VAL A 231 -16.66 -7.18 -5.74
N ILE A 232 -16.21 -6.20 -4.96
CA ILE A 232 -15.82 -6.39 -3.56
C ILE A 232 -16.75 -5.65 -2.61
N THR A 233 -16.99 -6.25 -1.45
CA THR A 233 -17.66 -5.62 -0.31
C THR A 233 -16.67 -5.47 0.84
N PRO A 234 -15.88 -4.38 0.91
CA PRO A 234 -14.78 -4.31 1.86
C PRO A 234 -15.17 -4.45 3.32
N ALA A 235 -16.40 -4.06 3.69
CA ALA A 235 -16.93 -4.26 5.03
C ALA A 235 -16.87 -5.72 5.51
N LYS A 236 -16.99 -6.70 4.60
CA LYS A 236 -16.92 -8.13 4.96
C LYS A 236 -15.59 -8.51 5.61
N PHE A 237 -14.47 -7.98 5.11
CA PHE A 237 -13.16 -8.26 5.71
C PHE A 237 -12.75 -7.19 6.73
N ILE A 238 -13.13 -5.92 6.56
CA ILE A 238 -12.81 -4.85 7.53
C ILE A 238 -13.39 -5.16 8.92
N ASN A 239 -14.58 -5.76 8.96
CA ASN A 239 -15.25 -6.14 10.21
C ASN A 239 -14.79 -7.51 10.76
N ALA A 240 -13.91 -8.21 10.03
CA ALA A 240 -13.42 -9.50 10.47
C ALA A 240 -12.43 -9.33 11.65
N PRO A 241 -12.43 -10.23 12.64
CA PRO A 241 -11.54 -10.15 13.79
C PRO A 241 -10.07 -9.96 13.43
N GLU A 242 -9.63 -10.57 12.32
CA GLU A 242 -8.26 -10.56 11.82
C GLU A 242 -7.81 -9.17 11.35
N PHE A 243 -8.75 -8.29 10.97
CA PHE A 243 -8.48 -6.91 10.56
C PHE A 243 -8.77 -5.87 11.65
N LYS A 244 -9.31 -6.29 12.81
CA LYS A 244 -9.87 -5.38 13.83
C LYS A 244 -8.84 -4.41 14.40
N ASP A 245 -7.60 -4.87 14.59
CA ASP A 245 -6.52 -4.05 15.18
C ASP A 245 -5.75 -3.24 14.12
N LEU A 246 -6.17 -3.30 12.85
CA LEU A 246 -5.56 -2.59 11.75
C LEU A 246 -6.28 -1.27 11.49
N GLU A 247 -5.56 -0.17 11.67
CA GLU A 247 -6.15 1.18 11.61
C GLU A 247 -6.16 1.77 10.20
N TYR A 248 -5.21 1.37 9.36
CA TYR A 248 -4.94 1.99 8.08
C TYR A 248 -4.93 0.95 6.97
N GLY A 249 -5.85 1.07 6.03
CA GLY A 249 -5.96 0.16 4.90
C GLY A 249 -5.71 0.85 3.57
N ALA A 250 -5.24 0.08 2.59
CA ALA A 250 -5.30 0.45 1.19
C ALA A 250 -5.97 -0.67 0.40
N LEU A 251 -6.94 -0.31 -0.44
CA LEU A 251 -7.60 -1.21 -1.37
C LEU A 251 -7.19 -0.86 -2.77
N ARG A 252 -6.55 -1.81 -3.45
CA ARG A 252 -6.16 -1.68 -4.84
C ARG A 252 -7.03 -2.60 -5.68
N VAL A 253 -7.68 -2.06 -6.69
CA VAL A 253 -8.51 -2.84 -7.60
C VAL A 253 -7.87 -2.83 -8.98
N GLY A 254 -7.44 -4.01 -9.42
CA GLY A 254 -6.88 -4.25 -10.74
C GLY A 254 -5.42 -3.87 -10.95
N GLU A 255 -5.03 -3.86 -12.22
CA GLU A 255 -3.73 -3.39 -12.68
C GLU A 255 -3.77 -1.87 -12.86
N GLY A 256 -2.91 -1.15 -12.13
CA GLY A 256 -2.84 0.32 -12.18
C GLY A 256 -2.80 0.98 -10.81
N GLU A 257 -2.98 2.30 -10.78
CA GLU A 257 -2.82 3.14 -9.59
C GLU A 257 -4.13 3.50 -8.88
N ASN A 258 -5.21 2.77 -9.18
CA ASN A 258 -6.50 2.96 -8.53
C ASN A 258 -6.42 2.43 -7.10
N VAL A 259 -6.40 3.34 -6.14
CA VAL A 259 -6.28 2.99 -4.72
C VAL A 259 -7.26 3.79 -3.89
N MET A 260 -8.00 3.10 -3.04
CA MET A 260 -8.84 3.70 -2.00
C MET A 260 -8.18 3.47 -0.64
N ARG A 261 -7.97 4.53 0.14
CA ARG A 261 -7.45 4.39 1.51
C ARG A 261 -8.58 4.29 2.50
N LEU A 262 -8.38 3.42 3.47
CA LEU A 262 -9.25 3.22 4.62
C LEU A 262 -8.60 3.81 5.86
N TYR A 263 -9.42 4.37 6.74
CA TYR A 263 -9.01 4.76 8.08
C TYR A 263 -10.09 4.36 9.08
N LYS A 264 -9.72 3.56 10.08
CA LYS A 264 -10.65 3.01 11.08
C LYS A 264 -11.89 2.38 10.43
N GLY A 265 -11.65 1.58 9.39
CA GLY A 265 -12.70 0.88 8.63
C GLY A 265 -13.57 1.74 7.72
N GLN A 266 -13.28 3.03 7.55
CA GLN A 266 -14.03 3.92 6.65
C GLN A 266 -13.20 4.33 5.43
N TYR A 267 -13.86 4.48 4.27
CA TYR A 267 -13.23 5.14 3.11
C TYR A 267 -12.79 6.54 3.48
N HIS A 268 -11.53 6.87 3.20
CA HIS A 268 -10.94 8.16 3.55
C HIS A 268 -10.74 9.03 2.31
N ASP A 269 -9.89 8.59 1.39
CA ASP A 269 -9.59 9.27 0.13
C ASP A 269 -9.17 8.26 -0.93
N MET A 270 -8.98 8.74 -2.17
CA MET A 270 -8.59 7.85 -3.26
C MET A 270 -7.62 8.49 -4.24
N LYS A 271 -7.03 7.63 -5.04
CA LYS A 271 -6.28 7.92 -6.26
C LYS A 271 -6.90 7.14 -7.41
N GLY A 272 -6.95 7.76 -8.59
CA GLY A 272 -7.52 7.14 -9.79
C GLY A 272 -9.05 7.17 -9.81
N ARG A 273 -9.64 6.17 -10.47
CA ARG A 273 -11.08 6.04 -10.69
C ARG A 273 -11.54 4.62 -10.40
N VAL A 274 -12.63 4.47 -9.67
CA VAL A 274 -13.18 3.18 -9.26
C VAL A 274 -14.68 3.20 -9.50
N LYS A 275 -15.23 2.14 -10.09
CA LYS A 275 -16.67 1.94 -10.16
C LYS A 275 -17.11 1.12 -8.97
N MET A 276 -18.11 1.62 -8.23
CA MET A 276 -18.73 0.95 -7.10
C MET A 276 -20.17 0.59 -7.44
N THR A 277 -20.59 -0.61 -7.07
CA THR A 277 -21.91 -1.14 -7.44
C THR A 277 -22.63 -1.70 -6.22
N PHE A 278 -23.92 -1.41 -6.09
CA PHE A 278 -24.81 -1.95 -5.06
C PHE A 278 -26.01 -2.64 -5.72
N ASN A 279 -26.35 -3.84 -5.26
CA ASN A 279 -27.46 -4.62 -5.80
C ASN A 279 -28.67 -4.57 -4.87
N PHE A 280 -29.84 -4.20 -5.41
CA PHE A 280 -31.12 -4.11 -4.71
C PHE A 280 -32.18 -4.96 -5.45
N GLY A 281 -32.04 -6.29 -5.36
CA GLY A 281 -32.87 -7.21 -6.13
C GLY A 281 -32.55 -7.13 -7.62
N GLU A 282 -33.51 -6.68 -8.44
CA GLU A 282 -33.32 -6.49 -9.88
C GLU A 282 -32.68 -5.13 -10.23
N GLU A 283 -32.68 -4.18 -9.30
CA GLU A 283 -32.06 -2.87 -9.50
C GLU A 283 -30.60 -2.87 -9.08
N VAL A 284 -29.78 -2.18 -9.87
CA VAL A 284 -28.35 -2.03 -9.64
C VAL A 284 -28.03 -0.55 -9.61
N LEU A 285 -27.41 -0.11 -8.51
CA LEU A 285 -26.89 1.24 -8.35
C LEU A 285 -25.39 1.23 -8.66
N GLU A 286 -25.00 2.02 -9.65
CA GLU A 286 -23.61 2.20 -10.06
C GLU A 286 -23.15 3.63 -9.77
N MET A 287 -22.03 3.74 -9.05
CA MET A 287 -21.37 4.99 -8.71
C MET A 287 -19.96 4.99 -9.29
N ASN A 288 -19.63 6.01 -10.08
CA ASN A 288 -18.25 6.23 -10.52
C ASN A 288 -17.56 7.15 -9.51
N LEU A 289 -16.56 6.60 -8.82
CA LEU A 289 -15.74 7.31 -7.85
C LEU A 289 -14.46 7.81 -8.52
N SER A 290 -14.08 9.04 -8.25
CA SER A 290 -12.82 9.63 -8.70
C SER A 290 -12.19 10.48 -7.60
N SER A 291 -10.87 10.67 -7.67
CA SER A 291 -10.21 11.68 -6.86
C SER A 291 -10.52 13.08 -7.41
N ILE A 292 -10.73 14.08 -6.54
CA ILE A 292 -10.75 15.51 -6.94
C ILE A 292 -9.49 15.96 -7.68
N LYS A 293 -8.38 15.22 -7.50
CA LYS A 293 -7.11 15.46 -8.18
C LYS A 293 -6.89 14.54 -9.39
N ALA A 294 -7.87 13.73 -9.78
CA ALA A 294 -7.75 12.74 -10.86
C ALA A 294 -7.51 13.34 -12.26
N ASP A 295 -7.80 14.64 -12.44
CA ASP A 295 -7.62 15.34 -13.71
C ASP A 295 -6.41 16.30 -13.71
N ASP A 296 -5.65 16.38 -12.61
CA ASP A 296 -4.39 17.13 -12.55
C ASP A 296 -3.31 16.39 -13.34
N LYS A 297 -3.17 16.73 -14.64
CA LYS A 297 -2.22 16.10 -15.58
C LYS A 297 -0.76 16.20 -15.14
N VAL A 298 -0.40 17.13 -14.25
CA VAL A 298 0.98 17.33 -13.79
C VAL A 298 1.28 16.46 -12.56
N ASN A 299 0.27 16.12 -11.73
CA ASN A 299 0.46 15.41 -10.46
C ASN A 299 -0.41 14.16 -10.25
N ASN A 300 -1.12 13.67 -11.29
CA ASN A 300 -2.08 12.56 -11.20
C ASN A 300 -1.45 11.28 -10.59
N ALA A 301 -0.18 11.01 -10.93
CA ALA A 301 0.56 9.86 -10.44
C ALA A 301 0.94 9.97 -8.95
N LEU A 302 0.70 11.10 -8.28
CA LEU A 302 1.20 11.34 -6.93
C LEU A 302 0.09 11.65 -5.92
N ASN A 303 -1.04 12.25 -6.27
CA ASN A 303 -1.86 12.89 -5.24
C ASN A 303 -3.19 12.18 -4.92
N PHE A 304 -3.30 11.71 -3.67
CA PHE A 304 -4.58 11.40 -3.04
C PHE A 304 -5.45 12.65 -2.94
N GLY A 305 -6.73 12.48 -3.19
CA GLY A 305 -7.71 13.55 -3.11
C GLY A 305 -9.05 13.04 -2.59
N ALA A 306 -9.89 13.98 -2.17
CA ALA A 306 -11.25 13.69 -1.73
C ALA A 306 -12.01 12.89 -2.81
N ILE A 307 -12.83 11.95 -2.35
CA ILE A 307 -13.65 11.10 -3.22
C ILE A 307 -14.80 11.95 -3.77
N ILE A 308 -14.90 11.99 -5.10
CA ILE A 308 -16.03 12.55 -5.83
C ILE A 308 -16.86 11.40 -6.37
N VAL A 309 -18.19 11.56 -6.34
CA VAL A 309 -19.15 10.59 -6.85
C VAL A 309 -19.80 11.15 -8.12
N HIS A 310 -19.89 10.32 -9.15
CA HIS A 310 -20.62 10.61 -10.39
C HIS A 310 -21.64 9.50 -10.68
N MET A 311 -22.87 9.90 -11.01
CA MET A 311 -23.98 9.02 -11.36
C MET A 311 -24.76 9.57 -12.57
N ASP A 312 -25.26 8.70 -13.43
CA ASP A 312 -26.22 9.09 -14.48
C ASP A 312 -27.63 9.32 -13.90
N ASP A 313 -28.60 9.74 -14.72
CA ASP A 313 -29.98 10.03 -14.27
C ASP A 313 -30.65 8.82 -13.61
N LYS A 314 -30.51 7.65 -14.26
CA LYS A 314 -31.07 6.39 -13.75
C LYS A 314 -30.49 6.04 -12.37
N ASN A 315 -29.17 6.14 -12.21
CA ASN A 315 -28.51 5.85 -10.95
C ASN A 315 -28.84 6.87 -9.86
N CYS A 316 -29.09 8.14 -10.21
CA CYS A 316 -29.61 9.12 -9.25
C CYS A 316 -31.01 8.73 -8.71
N GLU A 317 -31.90 8.22 -9.56
CA GLU A 317 -33.23 7.75 -9.16
C GLU A 317 -33.13 6.52 -8.24
N VAL A 318 -32.31 5.53 -8.61
CA VAL A 318 -32.06 4.34 -7.78
C VAL A 318 -31.44 4.75 -6.43
N PHE A 319 -30.46 5.66 -6.42
CA PHE A 319 -29.87 6.16 -5.18
C PHE A 319 -30.90 6.84 -4.29
N ALA A 320 -31.77 7.71 -4.85
CA ALA A 320 -32.81 8.38 -4.07
C ALA A 320 -33.80 7.40 -3.43
N LYS A 321 -34.10 6.29 -4.13
CA LYS A 321 -34.96 5.20 -3.62
C LYS A 321 -34.34 4.43 -2.45
N TYR A 322 -33.02 4.16 -2.51
CA TYR A 322 -32.33 3.28 -1.56
C TYR A 322 -31.37 3.99 -0.58
N CYS A 323 -31.33 5.33 -0.56
CA CYS A 323 -30.41 6.11 0.29
C CYS A 323 -30.49 5.73 1.78
N GLN A 324 -31.70 5.53 2.30
CA GLN A 324 -31.90 5.16 3.72
C GLN A 324 -31.34 3.77 4.06
N GLU A 325 -31.35 2.83 3.10
CA GLU A 325 -30.76 1.51 3.30
C GLU A 325 -29.24 1.57 3.28
N LEU A 326 -28.67 2.35 2.35
CA LEU A 326 -27.23 2.60 2.30
C LEU A 326 -26.72 3.27 3.58
N GLU A 327 -27.48 4.20 4.17
CA GLU A 327 -27.11 4.91 5.40
C GLU A 327 -26.95 4.00 6.62
N LYS A 328 -27.51 2.78 6.59
CA LYS A 328 -27.32 1.78 7.66
C LYS A 328 -25.90 1.23 7.71
N GLU A 329 -25.10 1.45 6.66
CA GLU A 329 -23.72 0.97 6.54
C GLU A 329 -22.72 2.08 6.92
N PRO A 330 -22.18 2.12 8.16
CA PRO A 330 -21.41 3.26 8.65
C PRO A 330 -20.12 3.51 7.87
N HIS A 331 -19.56 2.44 7.28
CA HIS A 331 -18.34 2.49 6.48
C HIS A 331 -18.53 3.24 5.14
N LEU A 332 -19.77 3.37 4.64
CA LEU A 332 -20.12 4.07 3.40
C LEU A 332 -20.41 5.57 3.58
N THR A 333 -20.45 6.07 4.82
CA THR A 333 -20.88 7.44 5.15
C THR A 333 -20.29 8.51 4.21
N ARG A 334 -18.98 8.47 3.92
CA ARG A 334 -18.33 9.44 3.02
C ARG A 334 -18.84 9.36 1.58
N ILE A 335 -19.00 8.14 1.06
CA ILE A 335 -19.47 7.91 -0.31
C ILE A 335 -20.94 8.34 -0.44
N ILE A 336 -21.78 7.98 0.53
CA ILE A 336 -23.20 8.35 0.56
C ILE A 336 -23.37 9.86 0.63
N ASN A 337 -22.59 10.55 1.48
CA ASN A 337 -22.64 12.01 1.55
C ASN A 337 -22.17 12.66 0.24
N GLY A 338 -21.15 12.11 -0.42
CA GLY A 338 -20.73 12.54 -1.75
C GLY A 338 -21.85 12.34 -2.79
N ALA A 339 -22.54 11.22 -2.76
CA ALA A 339 -23.67 10.91 -3.63
C ALA A 339 -24.86 11.87 -3.41
N LYS A 340 -25.22 12.16 -2.15
CA LYS A 340 -26.25 13.17 -1.80
C LYS A 340 -25.93 14.53 -2.40
N ASN A 341 -24.70 15.02 -2.18
CA ASN A 341 -24.26 16.32 -2.70
C ASN A 341 -24.33 16.35 -4.23
N PHE A 342 -23.90 15.27 -4.89
CA PHE A 342 -24.00 15.15 -6.35
C PHE A 342 -25.46 15.28 -6.85
N VAL A 343 -26.41 14.59 -6.21
CA VAL A 343 -27.84 14.67 -6.56
C VAL A 343 -28.41 16.07 -6.30
N GLU A 344 -28.03 16.72 -5.20
CA GLU A 344 -28.47 18.10 -4.89
C GLU A 344 -28.00 19.10 -5.96
N VAL A 345 -26.71 19.06 -6.32
CA VAL A 345 -26.11 19.94 -7.34
C VAL A 345 -26.77 19.72 -8.69
N LYS A 346 -26.99 18.45 -9.09
CA LYS A 346 -27.63 18.09 -10.35
C LYS A 346 -29.06 18.61 -10.45
N ASN A 347 -29.79 18.63 -9.33
CA ASN A 347 -31.14 19.17 -9.24
C ASN A 347 -31.18 20.70 -9.11
N GLY A 348 -30.08 21.41 -9.35
CA GLY A 348 -29.99 22.87 -9.30
C GLY A 348 -30.06 23.45 -7.89
N ARG A 349 -29.92 22.63 -6.84
CA ARG A 349 -29.85 23.10 -5.46
C ARG A 349 -28.41 23.48 -5.13
N LYS A 350 -28.22 24.51 -4.29
CA LYS A 350 -26.88 24.89 -3.83
C LYS A 350 -26.23 23.69 -3.12
N PRO A 351 -24.97 23.35 -3.44
CA PRO A 351 -24.27 22.29 -2.72
C PRO A 351 -24.26 22.61 -1.23
N THR A 352 -24.67 21.66 -0.40
CA THR A 352 -24.06 21.57 0.93
C THR A 352 -22.58 21.32 0.67
N LEU A 353 -21.69 22.19 1.17
CA LEU A 353 -20.26 22.22 0.84
C LEU A 353 -19.70 20.80 0.63
N PRO A 354 -18.85 20.56 -0.40
CA PRO A 354 -18.06 19.33 -0.38
C PRO A 354 -17.45 19.22 1.01
N PHE A 355 -17.46 18.04 1.62
CA PHE A 355 -16.72 17.81 2.85
C PHE A 355 -15.22 17.91 2.52
N THR A 356 -14.74 19.13 2.31
CA THR A 356 -13.43 19.52 2.77
C THR A 356 -13.52 19.44 4.28
N VAL A 357 -13.09 18.30 4.83
CA VAL A 357 -12.10 18.47 5.90
C VAL A 357 -10.96 19.18 5.20
N MET A 358 -11.00 20.53 5.21
CA MET A 358 -9.76 21.26 5.23
C MET A 358 -9.05 20.69 6.46
N GLU A 359 -8.12 19.77 6.26
CA GLU A 359 -6.86 20.00 6.92
C GLU A 359 -6.52 21.43 6.51
N SER A 360 -6.68 22.35 7.46
CA SER A 360 -6.04 23.64 7.34
C SER A 360 -4.56 23.32 7.16
N ILE A 361 -4.12 23.22 5.91
CA ILE A 361 -2.73 23.40 5.59
C ILE A 361 -2.55 24.89 5.85
N SER A 362 -2.21 25.23 7.10
CA SER A 362 -1.58 26.50 7.37
C SER A 362 -0.26 26.46 6.62
N VAL A 363 -0.25 27.04 5.42
CA VAL A 363 0.98 27.38 4.72
C VAL A 363 1.67 28.40 5.63
N THR A 364 2.54 27.90 6.50
CA THR A 364 3.47 28.76 7.24
C THR A 364 4.65 28.94 6.32
N ASN A 365 4.81 30.14 5.77
CA ASN A 365 5.99 30.50 5.03
C ASN A 365 7.21 30.18 5.88
N CYS A 366 8.15 29.40 5.35
CA CYS A 366 9.43 29.21 6.02
C CYS A 366 10.08 30.59 6.22
N PRO A 367 10.28 31.06 7.46
CA PRO A 367 10.81 32.40 7.70
C PRO A 367 12.26 32.55 7.19
N HIS A 368 12.92 31.45 6.85
CA HIS A 368 14.29 31.44 6.32
C HIS A 368 14.39 31.46 4.80
N CYS A 369 13.38 31.01 4.04
CA CYS A 369 13.51 30.89 2.59
C CYS A 369 12.29 31.30 1.76
N GLY A 370 11.16 31.67 2.38
CA GLY A 370 10.00 32.25 1.69
C GLY A 370 9.24 31.29 0.76
N HIS A 371 9.54 29.99 0.79
CA HIS A 371 8.74 28.98 0.08
C HIS A 371 7.47 28.61 0.85
N ASN A 372 6.40 28.34 0.11
CA ASN A 372 5.18 27.74 0.62
C ASN A 372 5.47 26.26 0.96
N LEU A 373 5.27 25.86 2.22
CA LEU A 373 5.29 24.46 2.66
C LEU A 373 3.91 23.83 2.52
#